data_AF-A0A932T9Q6-F1
#
_entry.id   AF-A0A932T9Q6-F1
#
_cell.length_a   1.000
_cell.length_b   1.000
_cell.length_c   1.000
_cell.angle_alpha   90.00
_cell.angle_beta   90.00
_cell.angle_gamma   90.00
#
_symmetry.space_group_name_H-M   'P 1'
#
loop_
_entity.id
_entity.type
_entity.pdbx_description
1 polymer ?
#
loop_
_entity_poly.entity_id
_entity_poly.type
_entity_poly.pdbx_seq_one_letter_code
_entity_poly.pdbx_strand_id
1 'polypeptide(L)' 'MQELLDRLKENAGITDDQANKAVETIKDFIKEKFPMMAGAVDQLFPDGGN' A
#
# COMPACT_ATOMS: atom_id res chain seq x y z
N MET A 1 7.45 -5.08 0.91
CA MET A 1 6.27 -4.54 1.60
C MET A 1 6.45 -4.34 3.10
N GLN A 2 7.00 -5.30 3.85
CA GLN A 2 7.22 -5.14 5.29
C GLN A 2 7.99 -3.85 5.66
N GLU A 3 9.08 -3.55 4.94
CA GLU A 3 9.85 -2.31 5.14
C GLU A 3 9.00 -1.03 5.00
N LEU A 4 8.07 -1.00 4.03
CA LEU A 4 7.19 0.16 3.85
C LEU A 4 6.22 0.30 5.03
N LEU A 5 5.64 -0.81 5.50
CA LEU A 5 4.75 -0.81 6.66
C LEU A 5 5.50 -0.36 7.92
N ASP A 6 6.72 -0.85 8.13
CA ASP A 6 7.54 -0.47 9.28
C ASP A 6 7.90 1.02 9.24
N ARG A 7 8.28 1.55 8.07
CA ARG A 7 8.51 3.00 7.88
C ARG A 7 7.25 3.82 8.14
N LEU A 8 6.07 3.35 7.71
CA LEU A 8 4.81 4.06 7.96
C LEU A 8 4.51 4.12 9.46
N LYS A 9 4.68 3.01 10.18
CA LYS A 9 4.47 2.97 11.64
C LYS A 9 5.47 3.85 12.38
N GLU A 10 6.75 3.73 12.06
CA GLU A 10 7.82 4.48 12.73
C GLU A 10 7.68 5.99 12.50
N ASN A 11 7.45 6.41 11.25
CA ASN A 11 7.46 7.83 10.91
C ASN A 11 6.11 8.53 11.14
N ALA A 12 4.99 7.82 11.02
CA ALA A 12 3.65 8.39 11.19
C ALA A 12 3.04 8.06 12.57
N GLY A 13 3.65 7.18 13.36
CA GLY A 13 3.14 6.79 14.68
C GLY A 13 1.80 6.03 14.63
N ILE A 14 1.58 5.26 13.57
CA ILE A 14 0.32 4.54 13.32
C ILE A 14 0.43 3.05 13.65
N THR A 15 -0.73 2.39 13.82
CA THR A 15 -0.79 0.94 14.07
C THR A 15 -0.56 0.13 12.79
N ASP A 16 -0.34 -1.19 12.94
CA ASP A 16 -0.25 -2.12 11.80
C ASP A 16 -1.48 -2.06 10.89
N ASP A 17 -2.69 -2.07 11.46
CA ASP A 17 -3.94 -2.01 10.69
C ASP A 17 -4.05 -0.70 9.90
N GLN A 18 -3.66 0.42 10.51
CA GLN A 18 -3.66 1.72 9.86
C GLN A 18 -2.63 1.80 8.72
N ALA A 19 -1.45 1.20 8.90
CA ALA A 19 -0.42 1.15 7.87
C ALA A 19 -0.88 0.32 6.66
N ASN A 20 -1.50 -0.83 6.90
CA ASN A 20 -2.10 -1.64 5.83
C ASN A 20 -3.19 -0.86 5.08
N LYS A 21 -4.10 -0.20 5.82
CA LYS A 21 -5.16 0.61 5.22
C LYS A 21 -4.63 1.80 4.41
N ALA A 22 -3.55 2.43 4.87
CA ALA A 22 -2.89 3.51 4.14
C ALA A 22 -2.33 3.02 2.80
N VAL A 23 -1.67 1.86 2.78
CA VAL A 23 -1.14 1.24 1.56
C VAL A 23 -2.26 0.90 0.58
N GLU A 24 -3.36 0.29 1.04
CA GLU A 24 -4.55 0.02 0.21
C GLU A 24 -5.10 1.31 -0.40
N THR A 25 -5.27 2.36 0.40
CA THR A 25 -5.81 3.64 -0.06
C THR A 25 -4.92 4.26 -1.15
N ILE A 26 -3.60 4.20 -0.98
CA ILE A 26 -2.64 4.69 -1.98
C ILE A 26 -2.69 3.84 -3.25
N LYS A 27 -2.74 2.51 -3.12
CA LYS A 27 -2.88 1.58 -4.24
C LYS A 27 -4.11 1.93 -5.07
N ASP A 28 -5.27 2.02 -4.44
CA ASP A 28 -6.54 2.31 -5.11
C ASP A 28 -6.50 3.67 -5.79
N PHE A 29 -5.97 4.70 -5.11
CA PHE A 29 -5.83 6.03 -5.67
C PHE A 29 -4.95 6.04 -6.93
N ILE A 30 -3.80 5.35 -6.90
CA ILE A 30 -2.91 5.27 -8.07
C ILE A 30 -3.58 4.51 -9.21
N LYS A 31 -4.29 3.40 -8.95
CA LYS A 31 -5.01 2.65 -9.99
C LYS A 31 -6.12 3.48 -10.62
N GLU A 32 -6.83 4.27 -9.83
CA GLU A 32 -7.86 5.19 -10.33
C GLU A 32 -7.25 6.30 -11.22
N LYS A 33 -6.16 6.93 -10.78
CA LYS A 33 -5.52 8.03 -11.51
C LYS A 33 -4.69 7.58 -12.71
N PHE A 34 -4.12 6.38 -12.64
CA PHE A 34 -3.23 5.81 -13.67
C PHE A 34 -3.65 4.38 -14.03
N PRO A 35 -4.79 4.17 -14.71
CA PRO A 35 -5.31 2.83 -15.01
C PRO A 35 -4.34 1.97 -15.81
N MET A 36 -3.50 2.59 -16.65
CA MET A 36 -2.51 1.88 -17.46
C MET A 36 -1.41 1.22 -16.62
N MET A 37 -1.21 1.67 -15.37
CA MET A 37 -0.23 1.13 -14.43
C MET A 37 -0.84 0.10 -13.47
N ALA A 38 -2.15 -0.17 -13.55
CA ALA A 38 -2.86 -0.98 -12.56
C ALA A 38 -2.25 -2.38 -12.35
N GLY A 39 -1.85 -3.06 -13.44
CA GLY A 39 -1.22 -4.39 -13.34
C GLY A 39 0.16 -4.36 -12.67
N ALA A 40 0.96 -3.32 -12.90
CA ALA A 40 2.26 -3.16 -12.23
C ALA A 40 2.07 -2.79 -10.74
N VAL A 41 1.07 -1.96 -10.44
CA VAL A 41 0.71 -1.62 -9.05
C VAL A 41 0.26 -2.87 -8.28
N ASP A 42 -0.50 -3.77 -8.90
CA ASP A 42 -0.88 -5.05 -8.28
C ASP A 42 0.33 -5.97 -8.00
N GLN A 43 1.38 -5.90 -8.81
CA GLN A 43 2.64 -6.63 -8.56
C GLN A 43 3.48 -6.02 -7.44
N LEU A 44 3.47 -4.69 -7.33
CA LEU A 44 4.21 -3.95 -6.30
C LEU A 44 3.52 -4.00 -4.93
N PHE A 45 2.19 -3.99 -4.95
CA PHE A 45 1.31 -4.05 -3.80
C PHE A 45 0.38 -5.27 -3.94
N PRO A 46 0.91 -6.49 -3.79
CA PRO A 46 0.07 -7.68 -3.78
C PRO A 46 -0.96 -7.53 -2.66
N ASP A 47 -2.24 -7.70 -2.99
CA ASP A 47 -3.29 -7.79 -1.99
C ASP A 47 -2.89 -8.90 -1.04
N GLY A 48 -2.76 -8.58 0.26
CA GLY A 48 -2.17 -9.42 1.29
C GLY A 48 -2.55 -10.89 1.11
N GLY A 49 -1.69 -11.61 0.40
CA GLY A 49 -1.81 -13.02 0.11
C GLY A 49 -0.92 -13.74 1.10
N ASN A 50 -1.50 -14.68 1.83
CA ASN A 50 -0.79 -15.68 2.62
C ASN A 50 0.47 -16.20 1.94
#